data_AF-A0A1Y2J8K8-F1
#
_entry.id   AF-A0A1Y2J8K8-F1
#
_cell.length_a   1.000
_cell.length_b   1.000
_cell.length_c   1.000
_cell.angle_alpha   90.00
_cell.angle_beta   90.00
_cell.angle_gamma   90.00
#
_symmetry.space_group_name_H-M   'P 1'
#
loop_
_entity.id
_entity.type
_entity.pdbx_description
1 polymer ?
#
loop_
_entity_poly.entity_id
_entity_poly.type
_entity_poly.pdbx_seq_one_letter_code
_entity_poly.pdbx_strand_id
1 'polypeptide(L)'
;MSSQTVSQSTTVLQSLSNTASTLRRLISDNEIKVASVDSFTSSSFRPKWVSNRDAFFSIVDQSETSASKLAGTINYYLSLLGDVKDADLESEMIEELSALNIKLNGLNFDQSPDITALKSDFHQIAEELSTVFQERDATVREELEAAQTEVAILEKQLDEITAQITKAEEEQAEESTSSAKTYIGGVFSGSKKEPKADKTLSAEEQAKLTKAKTAEETAKAKSDAIKAGKKLISGLSGGKDANEKRRIEIRQQLSVAQAKLNRATAAMREREGINIDAILKAEKDIESSLDKLTEQLQVFPRLVNELNSEVAKYLAAFEAVQADQSPEHQKALAAMHHKTALGAAQWKKIVTLLGDVYAKKQK
;
A
#
# COMPACT_ATOMS: atom_id res chain seq x y z
N MET A 1 -15.88 -44.77 4.82
CA MET A 1 -15.19 -43.47 4.71
C MET A 1 -16.15 -42.43 5.25
N SER A 2 -15.71 -41.52 6.12
CA SER A 2 -16.58 -40.43 6.56
C SER A 2 -16.80 -39.50 5.37
N SER A 3 -18.02 -39.47 4.82
CA SER A 3 -18.46 -38.54 3.76
C SER A 3 -18.16 -37.06 4.09
N GLN A 4 -17.84 -36.77 5.35
CA GLN A 4 -17.56 -35.45 5.86
C GLN A 4 -16.19 -34.93 5.41
N THR A 5 -15.16 -35.76 5.30
CA THR A 5 -13.79 -35.30 5.01
C THR A 5 -13.60 -34.92 3.54
N VAL A 6 -14.12 -35.72 2.60
CA VAL A 6 -14.08 -35.39 1.16
C VAL A 6 -14.96 -34.19 0.83
N SER A 7 -16.11 -34.05 1.50
CA SER A 7 -16.95 -32.85 1.36
C SER A 7 -16.27 -31.59 1.87
N GLN A 8 -15.50 -31.68 2.98
CA GLN A 8 -14.68 -30.58 3.46
C GLN A 8 -13.57 -30.22 2.46
N SER A 9 -12.85 -31.20 1.93
CA SER A 9 -11.79 -30.97 0.93
C SER A 9 -12.32 -30.31 -0.35
N THR A 10 -13.55 -30.64 -0.77
CA THR A 10 -14.22 -29.96 -1.89
C THR A 10 -14.38 -28.45 -1.65
N THR A 11 -14.92 -28.06 -0.49
CA THR A 11 -15.14 -26.66 -0.13
C THR A 11 -13.82 -25.90 0.01
N VAL A 12 -12.80 -26.56 0.57
CA VAL A 12 -11.46 -25.97 0.72
C VAL A 12 -10.83 -25.71 -0.65
N LEU A 13 -10.91 -26.65 -1.61
CA LEU A 13 -10.38 -26.45 -2.97
C LEU A 13 -11.04 -25.29 -3.73
N GLN A 14 -12.35 -25.11 -3.56
CA GLN A 14 -13.06 -23.95 -4.14
C GLN A 14 -12.62 -22.64 -3.49
N SER A 15 -12.49 -22.64 -2.16
CA SER A 15 -12.00 -21.49 -1.40
C SER A 15 -10.58 -21.12 -1.80
N LEU A 16 -9.70 -22.12 -1.96
CA LEU A 16 -8.32 -21.97 -2.42
C LEU A 16 -8.25 -21.23 -3.76
N SER A 17 -9.06 -21.65 -4.73
CA SER A 17 -9.15 -21.00 -6.04
C SER A 17 -9.57 -19.52 -5.92
N ASN A 18 -10.55 -19.22 -5.07
CA ASN A 18 -11.04 -17.85 -4.89
C ASN A 18 -10.03 -16.96 -4.14
N THR A 19 -9.32 -17.50 -3.14
CA THR A 19 -8.26 -16.81 -2.42
C THR A 19 -7.12 -16.45 -3.38
N ALA A 20 -6.65 -17.39 -4.20
CA ALA A 20 -5.60 -17.15 -5.18
C ALA A 20 -5.99 -16.06 -6.21
N SER A 21 -7.21 -16.11 -6.75
CA SER A 21 -7.70 -15.06 -7.67
C SER A 21 -7.83 -13.69 -6.99
N THR A 22 -8.24 -13.67 -5.71
CA THR A 22 -8.34 -12.43 -4.93
C THR A 22 -6.96 -11.82 -4.69
N LEU A 23 -5.98 -12.63 -4.31
CA LEU A 23 -4.58 -12.21 -4.16
C LEU A 23 -4.01 -11.64 -5.45
N ARG A 24 -4.19 -12.34 -6.59
CA ARG A 24 -3.76 -11.86 -7.91
C ARG A 24 -4.28 -10.46 -8.20
N ARG A 25 -5.57 -10.22 -7.96
CA ARG A 25 -6.20 -8.91 -8.15
C ARG A 25 -5.64 -7.86 -7.19
N LEU A 26 -5.59 -8.17 -5.89
CA LEU A 26 -5.07 -7.23 -4.88
C LEU A 26 -3.63 -6.79 -5.19
N ILE A 27 -2.77 -7.73 -5.58
CA ILE A 27 -1.38 -7.43 -5.91
C ILE A 27 -1.31 -6.58 -7.20
N SER A 28 -2.07 -6.94 -8.24
CA SER A 28 -2.00 -6.23 -9.53
C SER A 28 -2.61 -4.83 -9.46
N ASP A 29 -3.78 -4.67 -8.83
CA ASP A 29 -4.52 -3.41 -8.78
C ASP A 29 -3.80 -2.32 -7.98
N ASN A 30 -2.89 -2.70 -7.07
CA ASN A 30 -2.15 -1.77 -6.24
C ASN A 30 -0.77 -1.39 -6.83
N GLU A 31 -0.29 -2.07 -7.88
CA GLU A 31 0.99 -1.75 -8.52
C GLU A 31 1.05 -0.30 -9.01
N ILE A 32 -0.03 0.17 -9.68
CA ILE A 32 -0.11 1.56 -10.17
C ILE A 32 -0.08 2.57 -9.02
N LYS A 33 -0.72 2.23 -7.89
CA LYS A 33 -0.75 3.13 -6.72
C LYS A 33 0.64 3.25 -6.09
N VAL A 34 1.38 2.14 -6.01
CA VAL A 34 2.78 2.14 -5.58
C VAL A 34 3.64 2.98 -6.53
N ALA A 35 3.39 2.91 -7.85
CA ALA A 35 4.07 3.76 -8.83
C ALA A 35 3.80 5.25 -8.62
N SER A 36 2.58 5.63 -8.23
CA SER A 36 2.25 7.02 -7.88
C SER A 36 3.00 7.49 -6.64
N VAL A 37 3.19 6.61 -5.64
CA VAL A 37 4.03 6.92 -4.49
C VAL A 37 5.46 7.17 -4.95
N ASP A 38 6.05 6.28 -5.76
CA ASP A 38 7.41 6.43 -6.28
C ASP A 38 7.64 7.77 -7.00
N SER A 39 6.66 8.24 -7.78
CA SER A 39 6.70 9.57 -8.42
C SER A 39 6.86 10.69 -7.38
N PHE A 40 6.01 10.68 -6.36
CA PHE A 40 5.96 11.73 -5.34
C PHE A 40 7.18 11.72 -4.41
N THR A 41 7.61 10.53 -4.00
CA THR A 41 8.72 10.34 -3.05
C THR A 41 10.09 10.22 -3.73
N SER A 42 10.13 10.10 -5.06
CA SER A 42 11.36 9.78 -5.81
C SER A 42 12.01 8.46 -5.35
N SER A 43 11.18 7.48 -4.97
CA SER A 43 11.62 6.14 -4.55
C SER A 43 11.51 5.09 -5.66
N SER A 44 11.78 3.83 -5.33
CA SER A 44 11.73 2.69 -6.26
C SER A 44 11.09 1.45 -5.63
N PHE A 45 9.88 1.58 -5.10
CA PHE A 45 9.10 0.49 -4.51
C PHE A 45 8.43 -0.39 -5.56
N ARG A 46 8.01 0.17 -6.70
CA ARG A 46 7.31 -0.58 -7.75
C ARG A 46 8.10 -1.80 -8.25
N PRO A 47 9.42 -1.74 -8.52
CA PRO A 47 10.19 -2.93 -8.88
C PRO A 47 10.16 -4.02 -7.82
N LYS A 48 10.24 -3.67 -6.53
CA LYS A 48 10.10 -4.64 -5.42
C LYS A 48 8.70 -5.25 -5.41
N TRP A 49 7.65 -4.43 -5.58
CA TRP A 49 6.26 -4.89 -5.67
C TRP A 49 6.05 -5.88 -6.82
N VAL A 50 6.62 -5.60 -8.00
CA VAL A 50 6.59 -6.48 -9.17
C VAL A 50 7.33 -7.79 -8.88
N SER A 51 8.49 -7.74 -8.22
CA SER A 51 9.20 -8.95 -7.78
C SER A 51 8.33 -9.83 -6.87
N ASN A 52 7.61 -9.22 -5.91
CA ASN A 52 6.70 -9.95 -5.03
C ASN A 52 5.50 -10.53 -5.79
N ARG A 53 4.96 -9.81 -6.78
CA ARG A 53 3.91 -10.33 -7.66
C ARG A 53 4.38 -11.55 -8.44
N ASP A 54 5.58 -11.51 -9.00
CA ASP A 54 6.13 -12.60 -9.77
C ASP A 54 6.45 -13.82 -8.86
N ALA A 55 6.91 -13.57 -7.63
CA ALA A 55 7.05 -14.61 -6.60
C ALA A 55 5.70 -15.25 -6.24
N PHE A 56 4.64 -14.46 -6.06
CA PHE A 56 3.28 -14.97 -5.87
C PHE A 56 2.82 -15.84 -7.04
N PHE A 57 3.07 -15.41 -8.28
CA PHE A 57 2.71 -16.21 -9.46
C PHE A 57 3.47 -17.53 -9.51
N SER A 58 4.75 -17.55 -9.14
CA SER A 58 5.52 -18.79 -9.00
C SER A 58 4.90 -19.75 -7.98
N ILE A 59 4.45 -19.25 -6.82
CA ILE A 59 3.76 -20.06 -5.80
C ILE A 59 2.48 -20.68 -6.38
N VAL A 60 1.67 -19.87 -7.08
CA VAL A 60 0.43 -20.34 -7.72
C VAL A 60 0.76 -21.40 -8.77
N ASP A 61 1.69 -21.17 -9.69
CA ASP A 61 2.07 -22.10 -10.75
C ASP A 61 2.58 -23.44 -10.19
N GLN A 62 3.38 -23.39 -9.13
CA GLN A 62 3.83 -24.59 -8.43
C GLN A 62 2.65 -25.34 -7.78
N SER A 63 1.70 -24.62 -7.18
CA SER A 63 0.52 -25.22 -6.56
C SER A 63 -0.42 -25.85 -7.59
N GLU A 64 -0.56 -25.25 -8.78
CA GLU A 64 -1.32 -25.81 -9.91
C GLU A 64 -0.66 -27.09 -10.45
N THR A 65 0.67 -27.06 -10.58
CA THR A 65 1.46 -28.22 -11.00
C THR A 65 1.27 -29.37 -10.01
N SER A 66 1.32 -29.06 -8.72
CA SER A 66 1.06 -29.99 -7.62
C SER A 66 -0.36 -30.55 -7.64
N ALA A 67 -1.37 -29.70 -7.82
CA ALA A 67 -2.76 -30.13 -7.95
C ALA A 67 -2.96 -31.06 -9.16
N SER A 68 -2.33 -30.75 -10.30
CA SER A 68 -2.37 -31.56 -11.51
C SER A 68 -1.70 -32.93 -11.31
N LYS A 69 -0.54 -32.98 -10.64
CA LYS A 69 0.15 -34.23 -10.28
C LYS A 69 -0.71 -35.09 -9.35
N LEU A 70 -1.34 -34.49 -8.35
CA LEU A 70 -2.24 -35.19 -7.43
C LEU A 70 -3.48 -35.72 -8.16
N ALA A 71 -4.10 -34.90 -9.02
CA ALA A 71 -5.24 -35.31 -9.83
C ALA A 71 -4.90 -36.50 -10.74
N GLY A 72 -3.75 -36.45 -11.41
CA GLY A 72 -3.25 -37.56 -12.23
C GLY A 72 -2.99 -38.83 -11.41
N THR A 73 -2.49 -38.68 -10.18
CA THR A 73 -2.24 -39.81 -9.27
C THR A 73 -3.55 -40.43 -8.75
N ILE A 74 -4.57 -39.62 -8.45
CA ILE A 74 -5.92 -40.12 -8.12
C ILE A 74 -6.56 -40.80 -9.34
N ASN A 75 -6.41 -40.27 -10.55
CA ASN A 75 -6.90 -40.93 -11.76
C ASN A 75 -6.24 -42.29 -12.00
N TYR A 76 -4.92 -42.39 -11.76
CA TYR A 76 -4.21 -43.65 -11.83
C TYR A 76 -4.76 -44.66 -10.81
N TYR A 77 -4.97 -44.24 -9.58
CA TYR A 77 -5.63 -45.06 -8.57
C TYR A 77 -7.02 -45.55 -9.03
N LEU A 78 -7.82 -44.65 -9.60
CA LEU A 78 -9.17 -44.97 -10.06
C LEU A 78 -9.18 -45.95 -11.24
N SER A 79 -8.17 -45.95 -12.12
CA SER A 79 -8.07 -46.95 -13.20
C SER A 79 -7.77 -48.34 -12.65
N LEU A 80 -6.91 -48.46 -11.63
CA LEU A 80 -6.61 -49.74 -10.97
C LEU A 80 -7.87 -50.42 -10.37
N LEU A 81 -8.92 -49.64 -10.04
CA LEU A 81 -10.18 -50.19 -9.54
C LEU A 81 -11.03 -50.89 -10.61
N GLY A 82 -10.80 -50.58 -11.89
CA GLY A 82 -11.58 -51.09 -13.01
C GLY A 82 -11.14 -52.47 -13.50
N ASP A 83 -9.88 -52.83 -13.26
CA ASP A 83 -9.21 -53.95 -13.93
C ASP A 83 -9.22 -55.26 -13.12
N VAL A 84 -9.72 -55.27 -11.89
CA VAL A 84 -9.66 -56.47 -11.03
C VAL A 84 -10.85 -57.40 -11.27
N LYS A 85 -10.76 -58.25 -12.30
CA LYS A 85 -11.71 -59.36 -12.51
C LYS A 85 -11.05 -60.73 -12.60
N ASP A 86 -9.74 -60.80 -12.82
CA ASP A 86 -9.03 -62.07 -13.05
C ASP A 86 -8.00 -62.35 -11.93
N ALA A 87 -7.93 -63.61 -11.49
CA ALA A 87 -7.03 -64.04 -10.41
C ALA A 87 -5.53 -63.91 -10.78
N ASP A 88 -5.21 -63.91 -12.08
CA ASP A 88 -3.84 -63.72 -12.57
C ASP A 88 -3.34 -62.26 -12.41
N LEU A 89 -4.24 -61.32 -12.09
CA LEU A 89 -3.92 -59.90 -11.92
C LEU A 89 -3.56 -59.54 -10.48
N GLU A 90 -3.65 -60.45 -9.50
CA GLU A 90 -3.37 -60.15 -8.09
C GLU A 90 -1.92 -59.69 -7.86
N SER A 91 -0.95 -60.33 -8.53
CA SER A 91 0.47 -59.96 -8.38
C SER A 91 0.80 -58.63 -9.07
N GLU A 92 0.19 -58.36 -10.23
CA GLU A 92 0.29 -57.08 -10.93
C GLU A 92 -0.33 -55.94 -10.10
N MET A 93 -1.49 -56.19 -9.49
CA MET A 93 -2.14 -55.22 -8.59
C MET A 93 -1.31 -54.89 -7.35
N ILE A 94 -0.60 -55.86 -6.77
CA ILE A 94 0.32 -55.63 -5.64
C ILE A 94 1.46 -54.70 -6.09
N GLU A 95 2.08 -54.98 -7.23
CA GLU A 95 3.16 -54.15 -7.79
C GLU A 95 2.66 -52.71 -8.05
N GLU A 96 1.50 -52.56 -8.69
CA GLU A 96 0.96 -51.26 -9.06
C GLU A 96 0.50 -50.42 -7.85
N LEU A 97 -0.13 -51.04 -6.86
CA LEU A 97 -0.51 -50.37 -5.62
C LEU A 97 0.72 -50.00 -4.79
N SER A 98 1.77 -50.84 -4.78
CA SER A 98 3.04 -50.54 -4.11
C SER A 98 3.76 -49.36 -4.77
N ALA A 99 3.85 -49.35 -6.11
CA ALA A 99 4.41 -48.24 -6.88
C ALA A 99 3.64 -46.93 -6.65
N LEU A 100 2.31 -46.99 -6.63
CA LEU A 100 1.45 -45.86 -6.29
C LEU A 100 1.69 -45.34 -4.87
N ASN A 101 1.81 -46.23 -3.89
CA ASN A 101 2.09 -45.88 -2.49
C ASN A 101 3.45 -45.16 -2.36
N ILE A 102 4.49 -45.64 -3.06
CA ILE A 102 5.81 -44.96 -3.12
C ILE A 102 5.66 -43.57 -3.75
N LYS A 103 4.95 -43.46 -4.86
CA LYS A 103 4.72 -42.19 -5.56
C LYS A 103 3.98 -41.18 -4.70
N LEU A 104 2.95 -41.60 -3.96
CA LEU A 104 2.19 -40.73 -3.05
C LEU A 104 3.06 -40.17 -1.92
N ASN A 105 3.91 -41.00 -1.31
CA ASN A 105 4.83 -40.57 -0.26
C ASN A 105 5.93 -39.62 -0.78
N GLY A 106 6.21 -39.63 -2.09
CA GLY A 106 7.15 -38.71 -2.73
C GLY A 106 6.56 -37.34 -3.10
N LEU A 107 5.24 -37.12 -2.94
CA LEU A 107 4.62 -35.84 -3.23
C LEU A 107 4.84 -34.84 -2.09
N ASN A 108 5.60 -33.78 -2.35
CA ASN A 108 5.75 -32.65 -1.44
C ASN A 108 4.94 -31.44 -1.92
N PHE A 109 4.19 -30.83 -0.99
CA PHE A 109 3.33 -29.68 -1.25
C PHE A 109 3.63 -28.48 -0.33
N ASP A 110 4.70 -28.56 0.46
CA ASP A 110 5.02 -27.48 1.38
C ASP A 110 5.50 -26.24 0.62
N GLN A 111 4.68 -25.20 0.65
CA GLN A 111 4.97 -23.86 0.12
C GLN A 111 5.01 -22.82 1.25
N SER A 112 4.95 -23.26 2.50
CA SER A 112 4.90 -22.37 3.68
C SER A 112 6.12 -21.44 3.74
N PRO A 113 7.36 -21.88 3.42
CA PRO A 113 8.51 -20.99 3.41
C PRO A 113 8.38 -19.85 2.40
N ASP A 114 7.95 -20.15 1.16
CA ASP A 114 7.81 -19.15 0.09
C ASP A 114 6.70 -18.15 0.41
N ILE A 115 5.56 -18.62 0.95
CA ILE A 115 4.46 -17.75 1.37
C ILE A 115 4.87 -16.87 2.55
N THR A 116 5.64 -17.42 3.50
CA THR A 116 6.16 -16.65 4.65
C THR A 116 7.13 -15.56 4.20
N ALA A 117 8.04 -15.88 3.27
CA ALA A 117 8.95 -14.91 2.68
C ALA A 117 8.17 -13.80 1.96
N LEU A 118 7.22 -14.17 1.10
CA LEU A 118 6.39 -13.22 0.37
C LEU A 118 5.60 -12.28 1.31
N LYS A 119 5.05 -12.83 2.40
CA LYS A 119 4.36 -12.05 3.43
C LYS A 119 5.30 -11.03 4.08
N SER A 120 6.50 -11.46 4.46
CA SER A 120 7.53 -10.57 5.01
C SER A 120 7.91 -9.46 4.03
N ASP A 121 8.07 -9.78 2.74
CA ASP A 121 8.48 -8.82 1.72
C ASP A 121 7.40 -7.76 1.47
N PHE A 122 6.12 -8.14 1.40
CA PHE A 122 5.03 -7.16 1.28
C PHE A 122 4.95 -6.26 2.52
N HIS A 123 5.13 -6.84 3.70
CA HIS A 123 5.12 -6.10 4.95
C HIS A 123 6.23 -5.04 4.99
N GLN A 124 7.47 -5.45 4.66
CA GLN A 124 8.62 -4.56 4.59
C GLN A 124 8.39 -3.41 3.60
N ILE A 125 7.86 -3.70 2.40
CA ILE A 125 7.52 -2.65 1.43
C ILE A 125 6.53 -1.66 2.02
N ALA A 126 5.48 -2.11 2.71
CA ALA A 126 4.48 -1.22 3.29
C ALA A 126 5.06 -0.33 4.40
N GLU A 127 5.93 -0.86 5.27
CA GLU A 127 6.61 -0.08 6.30
C GLU A 127 7.54 1.00 5.71
N GLU A 128 8.39 0.61 4.76
CA GLU A 128 9.29 1.54 4.07
C GLU A 128 8.51 2.62 3.32
N LEU A 129 7.46 2.22 2.61
CA LEU A 129 6.62 3.10 1.82
C LEU A 129 5.87 4.11 2.71
N SER A 130 5.29 3.67 3.83
CA SER A 130 4.64 4.57 4.79
C SER A 130 5.62 5.60 5.35
N THR A 131 6.83 5.16 5.71
CA THR A 131 7.85 6.03 6.30
C THR A 131 8.29 7.10 5.31
N VAL A 132 8.72 6.69 4.11
CA VAL A 132 9.21 7.61 3.07
C VAL A 132 8.10 8.56 2.61
N PHE A 133 6.85 8.09 2.52
CA PHE A 133 5.73 8.96 2.19
C PHE A 133 5.49 10.04 3.24
N GLN A 134 5.53 9.68 4.54
CA GLN A 134 5.35 10.64 5.63
C GLN A 134 6.47 11.69 5.68
N GLU A 135 7.72 11.27 5.48
CA GLU A 135 8.87 12.18 5.42
C GLU A 135 8.73 13.19 4.27
N ARG A 136 8.33 12.72 3.08
CA ARG A 136 8.12 13.61 1.94
C ARG A 136 6.91 14.52 2.14
N ASP A 137 5.81 14.01 2.69
CA ASP A 137 4.60 14.78 3.01
C ASP A 137 4.93 15.93 3.99
N ALA A 138 5.71 15.65 5.04
CA ALA A 138 6.18 16.68 5.97
C ALA A 138 7.04 17.73 5.26
N THR A 139 8.01 17.30 4.45
CA THR A 139 8.90 18.20 3.70
C THR A 139 8.12 19.12 2.77
N VAL A 140 7.15 18.59 2.02
CA VAL A 140 6.35 19.38 1.07
C VAL A 140 5.45 20.39 1.80
N ARG A 141 4.92 20.04 2.97
CA ARG A 141 4.17 21.00 3.81
C ARG A 141 5.07 22.13 4.31
N GLU A 142 6.26 21.82 4.80
CA GLU A 142 7.23 22.82 5.26
C GLU A 142 7.65 23.75 4.11
N GLU A 143 7.94 23.19 2.92
CA GLU A 143 8.25 23.97 1.71
C GLU A 143 7.10 24.90 1.32
N LEU A 144 5.85 24.43 1.40
CA LEU A 144 4.67 25.25 1.10
C LEU A 144 4.51 26.40 2.10
N GLU A 145 4.59 26.12 3.40
CA GLU A 145 4.47 27.13 4.45
C GLU A 145 5.60 28.17 4.38
N ALA A 146 6.83 27.72 4.11
CA ALA A 146 7.98 28.60 3.91
C ALA A 146 7.78 29.50 2.68
N ALA A 147 7.35 28.95 1.55
CA ALA A 147 7.10 29.72 0.33
C ALA A 147 5.96 30.74 0.50
N GLN A 148 4.87 30.35 1.17
CA GLN A 148 3.78 31.28 1.51
C GLN A 148 4.26 32.43 2.40
N THR A 149 5.11 32.12 3.37
CA THR A 149 5.67 33.13 4.29
C THR A 149 6.64 34.07 3.54
N GLU A 150 7.50 33.54 2.67
CA GLU A 150 8.42 34.33 1.83
C GLU A 150 7.65 35.31 0.93
N VAL A 151 6.61 34.83 0.24
CA VAL A 151 5.72 35.68 -0.58
C VAL A 151 5.07 36.78 0.25
N ALA A 152 4.45 36.44 1.38
CA ALA A 152 3.77 37.42 2.23
C ALA A 152 4.73 38.50 2.79
N ILE A 153 5.98 38.13 3.11
CA ILE A 153 7.00 39.09 3.55
C ILE A 153 7.38 40.03 2.40
N LEU A 154 7.62 39.50 1.21
CA LEU A 154 8.02 40.29 0.05
C LEU A 154 6.91 41.21 -0.46
N GLU A 155 5.65 40.76 -0.45
CA GLU A 155 4.48 41.60 -0.73
C GLU A 155 4.40 42.78 0.24
N LYS A 156 4.53 42.51 1.54
CA LYS A 156 4.53 43.57 2.55
C LYS A 156 5.69 44.55 2.36
N GLN A 157 6.89 44.08 2.04
CA GLN A 157 8.04 44.94 1.76
C GLN A 157 7.82 45.81 0.51
N LEU A 158 7.16 45.25 -0.51
CA LEU A 158 6.80 45.98 -1.72
C LEU A 158 5.79 47.08 -1.43
N ASP A 159 4.77 46.81 -0.61
CA ASP A 159 3.78 47.79 -0.17
C ASP A 159 4.43 48.91 0.64
N GLU A 160 5.30 48.56 1.61
CA GLU A 160 6.02 49.52 2.45
C GLU A 160 6.93 50.45 1.61
N ILE A 161 7.67 49.93 0.64
CA ILE A 161 8.51 50.75 -0.25
C ILE A 161 7.67 51.57 -1.22
N THR A 162 6.56 51.03 -1.73
CA THR A 162 5.66 51.79 -2.59
C THR A 162 5.07 52.98 -1.84
N ALA A 163 4.62 52.79 -0.60
CA ALA A 163 4.15 53.87 0.26
C ALA A 163 5.24 54.93 0.54
N GLN A 164 6.49 54.51 0.76
CA GLN A 164 7.62 55.44 0.94
C GLN A 164 7.91 56.26 -0.32
N ILE A 165 7.85 55.64 -1.51
CA ILE A 165 8.02 56.35 -2.78
C ILE A 165 6.89 57.37 -2.96
N THR A 166 5.63 56.96 -2.79
CA THR A 166 4.47 57.87 -2.93
C THR A 166 4.59 59.06 -1.98
N LYS A 167 4.91 58.82 -0.71
CA LYS A 167 5.09 59.89 0.27
C LYS A 167 6.22 60.85 -0.10
N ALA A 168 7.36 60.33 -0.56
CA ALA A 168 8.47 61.17 -1.02
C ALA A 168 8.09 62.01 -2.25
N GLU A 169 7.24 61.48 -3.14
CA GLU A 169 6.72 62.23 -4.30
C GLU A 169 5.74 63.34 -3.88
N GLU A 170 4.87 63.08 -2.91
CA GLU A 170 3.98 64.08 -2.30
C GLU A 170 4.77 65.21 -1.64
N GLU A 171 5.76 64.89 -0.80
CA GLU A 171 6.63 65.87 -0.14
C GLU A 171 7.41 66.73 -1.17
N GLN A 172 7.88 66.13 -2.27
CA GLN A 172 8.59 66.85 -3.33
C GLN A 172 7.66 67.75 -4.16
N ALA A 173 6.39 67.36 -4.34
CA ALA A 173 5.36 68.19 -4.96
C ALA A 173 4.97 69.37 -4.04
N GLU A 174 4.92 69.17 -2.73
CA GLU A 174 4.71 70.22 -1.74
C GLU A 174 5.89 71.21 -1.68
N GLU A 175 7.13 70.73 -1.77
CA GLU A 175 8.32 71.60 -1.88
C GLU A 175 8.33 72.41 -3.18
N SER A 176 7.90 71.81 -4.30
CA SER A 176 7.83 72.48 -5.60
C SER A 176 6.72 73.53 -5.65
N THR A 177 5.59 73.28 -4.98
CA THR A 177 4.45 74.23 -4.88
C THR A 177 4.66 75.30 -3.81
N SER A 178 5.39 75.00 -2.73
CA SER A 178 5.81 76.00 -1.73
C SER A 178 6.91 76.91 -2.28
N SER A 179 7.86 76.39 -3.07
CA SER A 179 8.85 77.21 -3.79
C SER A 179 8.21 78.15 -4.82
N ALA A 180 7.06 77.77 -5.41
CA ALA A 180 6.23 78.65 -6.22
C ALA A 180 5.43 79.68 -5.39
N LYS A 181 5.08 79.36 -4.13
CA LYS A 181 4.43 80.29 -3.18
C LYS A 181 5.39 81.21 -2.43
N THR A 182 6.68 80.89 -2.30
CA THR A 182 7.65 81.82 -1.70
C THR A 182 7.89 83.06 -2.55
N TYR A 183 7.46 83.06 -3.83
CA TYR A 183 7.42 84.26 -4.66
C TYR A 183 6.12 85.08 -4.51
N ILE A 184 5.05 84.53 -3.92
CA ILE A 184 3.77 85.21 -3.75
C ILE A 184 3.13 84.79 -2.42
N GLY A 185 3.31 85.60 -1.38
CA GLY A 185 2.39 85.60 -0.24
C GLY A 185 3.06 85.48 1.13
N GLY A 186 3.75 86.54 1.53
CA GLY A 186 3.84 86.88 2.95
C GLY A 186 2.48 87.35 3.48
N VAL A 187 2.36 87.32 4.81
CA VAL A 187 1.34 87.97 5.66
C VAL A 187 0.05 87.16 5.91
N PHE A 188 -0.01 86.39 7.02
CA PHE A 188 -0.78 86.72 8.23
C PHE A 188 -0.64 85.65 9.34
N SER A 189 -0.75 86.11 10.57
CA SER A 189 -0.42 85.48 11.86
C SER A 189 -1.56 84.70 12.52
N GLY A 190 -1.25 83.87 13.54
CA GLY A 190 -2.11 83.70 14.72
C GLY A 190 -2.26 82.32 15.39
N SER A 191 -1.55 82.12 16.50
CA SER A 191 -2.06 81.65 17.83
C SER A 191 -2.57 80.20 18.11
N LYS A 192 -1.86 79.57 19.08
CA LYS A 192 -2.10 78.38 19.96
C LYS A 192 -3.54 77.95 20.36
N LYS A 193 -3.75 76.62 20.56
CA LYS A 193 -4.08 75.95 21.86
C LYS A 193 -4.28 74.41 21.76
N GLU A 194 -3.74 73.65 22.73
CA GLU A 194 -4.20 72.29 23.14
C GLU A 194 -5.40 72.39 24.12
N PRO A 195 -6.18 71.30 24.36
CA PRO A 195 -5.91 70.40 25.52
C PRO A 195 -6.27 68.89 25.34
N LYS A 196 -5.81 68.06 26.29
CA LYS A 196 -6.04 66.61 26.50
C LYS A 196 -7.37 66.29 27.21
N ALA A 197 -7.87 65.04 27.10
CA ALA A 197 -8.15 64.11 28.23
C ALA A 197 -8.79 62.76 27.82
N ASP A 198 -8.08 61.67 28.15
CA ASP A 198 -8.45 60.43 28.87
C ASP A 198 -9.73 59.59 28.62
N LYS A 199 -9.56 58.25 28.56
CA LYS A 199 -10.25 57.25 29.41
C LYS A 199 -9.65 55.84 29.30
N THR A 200 -9.68 55.14 30.44
CA THR A 200 -8.94 53.94 30.84
C THR A 200 -9.82 52.68 30.96
N LEU A 201 -9.16 51.50 30.89
CA LEU A 201 -9.47 50.19 31.54
C LEU A 201 -10.67 49.36 31.02
N SER A 202 -10.72 48.02 31.10
CA SER A 202 -9.84 46.91 31.55
C SER A 202 -10.17 45.65 30.72
N ALA A 203 -9.26 44.69 30.52
CA ALA A 203 -9.18 43.40 31.24
C ALA A 203 -10.51 42.83 31.75
N GLU A 204 -11.16 41.93 31.01
CA GLU A 204 -11.32 40.49 31.33
C GLU A 204 -12.17 39.78 30.26
N GLU A 205 -12.13 38.45 30.24
CA GLU A 205 -12.78 37.50 29.32
C GLU A 205 -11.98 37.19 28.02
N GLN A 206 -10.78 36.62 28.03
CA GLN A 206 -10.22 35.53 28.86
C GLN A 206 -11.01 34.20 28.90
N ALA A 207 -11.87 33.91 27.92
CA ALA A 207 -12.45 32.57 27.77
C ALA A 207 -12.72 32.19 26.31
N LYS A 208 -11.68 31.75 25.58
CA LYS A 208 -11.79 30.85 24.40
C LYS A 208 -10.39 30.39 23.96
N LEU A 209 -9.69 29.75 24.88
CA LEU A 209 -8.35 29.18 24.70
C LEU A 209 -8.45 27.68 24.92
N THR A 210 -8.76 26.91 23.87
CA THR A 210 -8.53 25.44 23.82
C THR A 210 -8.65 24.90 22.39
N LYS A 211 -7.99 25.54 21.42
CA LYS A 211 -7.65 24.95 20.10
C LYS A 211 -6.53 25.71 19.35
N ALA A 212 -5.70 26.47 20.08
CA ALA A 212 -4.77 27.46 19.54
C ALA A 212 -3.32 27.23 20.02
N LYS A 213 -2.85 25.98 20.09
CA LYS A 213 -1.46 25.70 20.54
C LYS A 213 -0.48 25.40 19.42
N THR A 214 -0.95 25.04 18.22
CA THR A 214 -0.10 24.86 17.02
C THR A 214 -0.12 26.08 16.08
N ALA A 215 -1.10 26.98 16.20
CA ALA A 215 -1.18 28.23 15.43
C ALA A 215 -0.40 29.40 16.07
N GLU A 216 -0.15 29.34 17.39
CA GLU A 216 0.50 30.42 18.13
C GLU A 216 2.04 30.36 18.01
N GLU A 217 2.61 29.15 17.88
CA GLU A 217 4.03 28.97 17.59
C GLU A 217 4.38 29.37 16.15
N THR A 218 3.49 29.12 15.17
CA THR A 218 3.62 29.61 13.79
C THR A 218 3.42 31.12 13.69
N ALA A 219 2.50 31.72 14.46
CA ALA A 219 2.33 33.18 14.49
C ALA A 219 3.53 33.90 15.13
N LYS A 220 4.13 33.30 16.17
CA LYS A 220 5.32 33.83 16.84
C LYS A 220 6.57 33.69 15.97
N ALA A 221 6.76 32.55 15.30
CA ALA A 221 7.82 32.34 14.32
C ALA A 221 7.69 33.29 13.11
N LYS A 222 6.47 33.49 12.57
CA LYS A 222 6.20 34.50 11.53
C LYS A 222 6.50 35.92 12.01
N SER A 223 6.07 36.29 13.22
CA SER A 223 6.39 37.59 13.85
C SER A 223 7.88 37.82 13.98
N ASP A 224 8.64 36.81 14.42
CA ASP A 224 10.05 36.96 14.73
C ASP A 224 10.93 36.91 13.47
N ALA A 225 10.53 36.15 12.44
CA ALA A 225 11.10 36.25 11.10
C ALA A 225 10.84 37.63 10.44
N ILE A 226 9.61 38.16 10.59
CA ILE A 226 9.26 39.52 10.14
C ILE A 226 10.10 40.58 10.86
N LYS A 227 10.36 40.42 12.17
CA LYS A 227 11.22 41.33 12.94
C LYS A 227 12.70 41.22 12.53
N ALA A 228 13.20 40.03 12.25
CA ALA A 228 14.55 39.82 11.75
C ALA A 228 14.76 40.46 10.37
N GLY A 229 13.79 40.31 9.46
CA GLY A 229 13.78 41.01 8.17
C GLY A 229 13.72 42.53 8.31
N LYS A 230 12.96 43.05 9.28
CA LYS A 230 12.91 44.50 9.61
C LYS A 230 14.27 45.07 10.05
N LYS A 231 15.09 44.28 10.74
CA LYS A 231 16.37 44.74 11.31
C LYS A 231 17.51 44.85 10.28
N LEU A 232 17.42 44.15 9.16
CA LEU A 232 18.38 44.24 8.05
C LEU A 232 18.17 45.50 7.17
N ILE A 233 17.08 46.25 7.35
CA ILE A 233 16.62 47.24 6.38
C ILE A 233 16.51 48.66 6.95
N SER A 234 16.35 48.82 8.27
CA SER A 234 16.06 50.12 8.91
C SER A 234 17.22 51.12 8.98
N GLY A 235 18.27 50.95 8.16
CA GLY A 235 19.53 51.68 8.31
C GLY A 235 19.77 52.89 7.41
N LEU A 236 19.05 53.08 6.30
CA LEU A 236 19.43 54.10 5.30
C LEU A 236 18.21 54.75 4.63
N SER A 237 17.98 56.03 4.92
CA SER A 237 17.16 56.94 4.12
C SER A 237 17.86 57.20 2.78
N GLY A 238 17.58 56.37 1.78
CA GLY A 238 18.06 56.55 0.40
C GLY A 238 17.13 57.46 -0.41
N GLY A 239 17.69 58.28 -1.31
CA GLY A 239 16.91 59.12 -2.23
C GLY A 239 16.05 58.32 -3.22
N LYS A 240 15.21 59.03 -4.01
CA LYS A 240 14.20 58.47 -4.94
C LYS A 240 14.72 57.30 -5.81
N ASP A 241 15.91 57.44 -6.38
CA ASP A 241 16.53 56.41 -7.25
C ASP A 241 16.90 55.13 -6.49
N ALA A 242 17.25 55.23 -5.21
CA ALA A 242 17.57 54.08 -4.37
C ALA A 242 16.32 53.28 -4.00
N ASN A 243 15.20 53.97 -3.72
CA ASN A 243 13.92 53.32 -3.43
C ASN A 243 13.33 52.64 -4.67
N GLU A 244 13.44 53.25 -5.86
CA GLU A 244 12.98 52.60 -7.10
C GLU A 244 13.81 51.36 -7.45
N LYS A 245 15.15 51.45 -7.31
CA LYS A 245 16.03 50.27 -7.49
C LYS A 245 15.65 49.13 -6.53
N ARG A 246 15.35 49.47 -5.28
CA ARG A 246 14.93 48.51 -4.25
C ARG A 246 13.56 47.90 -4.55
N ARG A 247 12.63 48.69 -5.09
CA ARG A 247 11.32 48.19 -5.57
C ARG A 247 11.49 47.15 -6.67
N ILE A 248 12.40 47.39 -7.62
CA ILE A 248 12.70 46.44 -8.71
C ILE A 248 13.29 45.13 -8.14
N GLU A 249 14.24 45.23 -7.21
CA GLU A 249 14.85 44.06 -6.58
C GLU A 249 13.82 43.20 -5.82
N ILE A 250 12.93 43.82 -5.04
CA ILE A 250 11.86 43.10 -4.32
C ILE A 250 10.89 42.45 -5.30
N ARG A 251 10.52 43.11 -6.40
CA ARG A 251 9.67 42.50 -7.44
C ARG A 251 10.33 41.27 -8.06
N GLN A 252 11.65 41.31 -8.30
CA GLN A 252 12.38 40.16 -8.83
C GLN A 252 12.41 39.00 -7.82
N GLN A 253 12.66 39.28 -6.54
CA GLN A 253 12.61 38.29 -5.47
C GLN A 253 11.19 37.71 -5.31
N LEU A 254 10.16 38.54 -5.40
CA LEU A 254 8.75 38.13 -5.34
C LEU A 254 8.41 37.18 -6.49
N SER A 255 8.88 37.45 -7.70
CA SER A 255 8.69 36.54 -8.83
C SER A 255 9.31 35.15 -8.57
N VAL A 256 10.49 35.10 -7.94
CA VAL A 256 11.14 33.83 -7.58
C VAL A 256 10.38 33.11 -6.47
N ALA A 257 9.96 33.83 -5.43
CA ALA A 257 9.18 33.29 -4.32
C ALA A 257 7.82 32.75 -4.81
N GLN A 258 7.15 33.46 -5.72
CA GLN A 258 5.91 33.00 -6.32
C GLN A 258 6.11 31.73 -7.15
N ALA A 259 7.23 31.61 -7.88
CA ALA A 259 7.58 30.39 -8.59
C ALA A 259 7.80 29.21 -7.64
N LYS A 260 8.46 29.42 -6.49
CA LYS A 260 8.59 28.40 -5.42
C LYS A 260 7.22 28.00 -4.86
N LEU A 261 6.35 28.97 -4.55
CA LEU A 261 5.00 28.72 -4.04
C LEU A 261 4.18 27.88 -5.03
N ASN A 262 4.26 28.19 -6.33
CA ASN A 262 3.59 27.43 -7.37
C ASN A 262 4.10 25.97 -7.43
N ARG A 263 5.41 25.75 -7.28
CA ARG A 263 5.99 24.39 -7.23
C ARG A 263 5.54 23.61 -6.00
N ALA A 264 5.61 24.21 -4.81
CA ALA A 264 5.17 23.57 -3.57
C ALA A 264 3.66 23.25 -3.60
N THR A 265 2.86 24.15 -4.19
CA THR A 265 1.41 23.92 -4.41
C THR A 265 1.18 22.74 -5.37
N ALA A 266 1.96 22.62 -6.44
CA ALA A 266 1.86 21.49 -7.36
C ALA A 266 2.23 20.16 -6.67
N ALA A 267 3.29 20.14 -5.86
CA ALA A 267 3.68 18.97 -5.07
C ALA A 267 2.59 18.55 -4.06
N MET A 268 1.92 19.51 -3.41
CA MET A 268 0.79 19.21 -2.53
C MET A 268 -0.40 18.60 -3.28
N ARG A 269 -0.68 19.05 -4.51
CA ARG A 269 -1.74 18.45 -5.35
C ARG A 269 -1.40 17.02 -5.75
N GLU A 270 -0.14 16.75 -6.08
CA GLU A 270 0.34 15.39 -6.36
C GLU A 270 0.12 14.49 -5.14
N ARG A 271 0.50 14.97 -3.95
CA ARG A 271 0.25 14.29 -2.67
C ARG A 271 -1.22 13.97 -2.44
N GLU A 272 -2.13 14.92 -2.69
CA GLU A 272 -3.58 14.73 -2.52
C GLU A 272 -4.15 13.64 -3.43
N GLY A 273 -3.53 13.40 -4.59
CA GLY A 273 -3.89 12.32 -5.50
C GLY A 273 -3.48 10.92 -5.02
N ILE A 274 -2.64 10.82 -3.99
CA ILE A 274 -2.09 9.55 -3.51
C ILE A 274 -2.87 9.06 -2.30
N ASN A 275 -3.52 7.90 -2.45
CA ASN A 275 -4.22 7.23 -1.36
C ASN A 275 -3.32 6.17 -0.71
N ILE A 276 -2.42 6.63 0.16
CA ILE A 276 -1.49 5.78 0.91
C ILE A 276 -2.23 4.74 1.77
N ASP A 277 -3.31 5.16 2.45
CA ASP A 277 -4.08 4.28 3.33
C ASP A 277 -4.69 3.09 2.58
N ALA A 278 -5.08 3.29 1.32
CA ALA A 278 -5.56 2.21 0.47
C ALA A 278 -4.47 1.17 0.14
N ILE A 279 -3.22 1.60 0.00
CA ILE A 279 -2.07 0.68 -0.23
C ILE A 279 -1.79 -0.10 1.04
N LEU A 280 -1.73 0.57 2.20
CA LEU A 280 -1.47 -0.08 3.50
C LEU A 280 -2.60 -1.07 3.86
N LYS A 281 -3.85 -0.69 3.59
CA LYS A 281 -4.98 -1.62 3.74
C LYS A 281 -4.85 -2.82 2.80
N ALA A 282 -4.45 -2.60 1.55
CA ALA A 282 -4.27 -3.69 0.61
C ALA A 282 -3.14 -4.64 1.04
N GLU A 283 -2.06 -4.15 1.65
CA GLU A 283 -1.03 -5.01 2.25
C GLU A 283 -1.62 -5.91 3.34
N LYS A 284 -2.43 -5.36 4.25
CA LYS A 284 -3.10 -6.16 5.30
C LYS A 284 -4.08 -7.19 4.72
N ASP A 285 -4.78 -6.83 3.65
CA ASP A 285 -5.67 -7.75 2.93
C ASP A 285 -4.88 -8.86 2.21
N ILE A 286 -3.71 -8.54 1.64
CA ILE A 286 -2.76 -9.50 1.05
C ILE A 286 -2.25 -10.44 2.13
N GLU A 287 -1.78 -9.92 3.26
CA GLU A 287 -1.28 -10.68 4.41
C GLU A 287 -2.32 -11.71 4.89
N SER A 288 -3.55 -11.26 5.16
CA SER A 288 -4.64 -12.14 5.58
C SER A 288 -4.98 -13.20 4.53
N SER A 289 -4.87 -12.85 3.24
CA SER A 289 -5.16 -13.79 2.16
C SER A 289 -4.03 -14.80 1.95
N LEU A 290 -2.77 -14.44 2.21
CA LEU A 290 -1.63 -15.37 2.23
C LEU A 290 -1.73 -16.36 3.39
N ASP A 291 -2.17 -15.92 4.57
CA ASP A 291 -2.44 -16.82 5.69
C ASP A 291 -3.53 -17.84 5.34
N LYS A 292 -4.63 -17.39 4.72
CA LYS A 292 -5.70 -18.27 4.23
C LYS A 292 -5.21 -19.23 3.16
N LEU A 293 -4.37 -18.76 2.23
CA LEU A 293 -3.79 -19.59 1.17
C LEU A 293 -2.96 -20.72 1.79
N THR A 294 -2.13 -20.40 2.78
CA THR A 294 -1.29 -21.37 3.51
C THR A 294 -2.14 -22.44 4.20
N GLU A 295 -3.20 -22.04 4.90
CA GLU A 295 -4.14 -22.98 5.53
C GLU A 295 -4.84 -23.86 4.49
N GLN A 296 -5.32 -23.27 3.40
CA GLN A 296 -6.08 -23.98 2.37
C GLN A 296 -5.21 -24.95 1.56
N LEU A 297 -3.92 -24.65 1.35
CA LEU A 297 -2.98 -25.54 0.68
C LEU A 297 -2.74 -26.85 1.45
N GLN A 298 -3.02 -26.88 2.76
CA GLN A 298 -2.98 -28.11 3.57
C GLN A 298 -3.99 -29.18 3.10
N VAL A 299 -4.93 -28.83 2.21
CA VAL A 299 -5.80 -29.81 1.56
C VAL A 299 -5.01 -30.83 0.73
N PHE A 300 -3.89 -30.46 0.12
CA PHE A 300 -3.08 -31.40 -0.68
C PHE A 300 -2.44 -32.51 0.16
N PRO A 301 -1.64 -32.22 1.20
CA PRO A 301 -1.09 -33.27 2.05
C PRO A 301 -2.19 -34.08 2.75
N ARG A 302 -3.33 -33.46 3.10
CA ARG A 302 -4.48 -34.19 3.65
C ARG A 302 -5.03 -35.23 2.66
N LEU A 303 -5.28 -34.83 1.42
CA LEU A 303 -5.77 -35.71 0.36
C LEU A 303 -4.77 -36.82 0.04
N VAL A 304 -3.46 -36.53 0.04
CA VAL A 304 -2.43 -37.57 -0.12
C VAL A 304 -2.46 -38.56 1.03
N ASN A 305 -2.50 -38.11 2.28
CA ASN A 305 -2.56 -39.01 3.43
C ASN A 305 -3.82 -39.90 3.41
N GLU A 306 -4.96 -39.34 2.99
CA GLU A 306 -6.20 -40.10 2.83
C GLU A 306 -6.10 -41.17 1.75
N LEU A 307 -5.64 -40.80 0.55
CA LEU A 307 -5.45 -41.73 -0.55
C LEU A 307 -4.42 -42.81 -0.20
N ASN A 308 -3.29 -42.42 0.40
CA ASN A 308 -2.23 -43.31 0.84
C ASN A 308 -2.75 -44.33 1.87
N SER A 309 -3.58 -43.90 2.81
CA SER A 309 -4.22 -44.81 3.78
C SER A 309 -5.19 -45.78 3.11
N GLU A 310 -5.89 -45.37 2.05
CA GLU A 310 -6.78 -46.24 1.28
C GLU A 310 -5.98 -47.27 0.46
N VAL A 311 -4.95 -46.81 -0.27
CA VAL A 311 -4.03 -47.64 -1.06
C VAL A 311 -3.34 -48.67 -0.17
N ALA A 312 -2.78 -48.28 0.98
CA ALA A 312 -2.10 -49.19 1.89
C ALA A 312 -3.03 -50.29 2.44
N LYS A 313 -4.28 -49.93 2.79
CA LYS A 313 -5.29 -50.92 3.23
C LYS A 313 -5.65 -51.89 2.11
N TYR A 314 -5.65 -51.42 0.87
CA TYR A 314 -6.01 -52.22 -0.27
C TYR A 314 -4.87 -53.18 -0.66
N LEU A 315 -3.64 -52.67 -0.69
CA LEU A 315 -2.41 -53.44 -0.85
C LEU A 315 -2.33 -54.58 0.18
N ALA A 316 -2.53 -54.27 1.47
CA ALA A 316 -2.52 -55.27 2.54
C ALA A 316 -3.59 -56.36 2.35
N ALA A 317 -4.74 -56.03 1.76
CA ALA A 317 -5.78 -57.03 1.46
C ALA A 317 -5.36 -57.96 0.31
N PHE A 318 -4.70 -57.44 -0.73
CA PHE A 318 -4.13 -58.27 -1.80
C PHE A 318 -2.99 -59.15 -1.30
N GLU A 319 -2.05 -58.59 -0.52
CA GLU A 319 -0.93 -59.34 0.06
C GLU A 319 -1.44 -60.48 0.98
N ALA A 320 -2.51 -60.26 1.74
CA ALA A 320 -3.11 -61.29 2.58
C ALA A 320 -3.69 -62.46 1.76
N VAL A 321 -4.37 -62.18 0.64
CA VAL A 321 -4.89 -63.22 -0.26
C VAL A 321 -3.76 -63.97 -0.97
N GLN A 322 -2.71 -63.25 -1.40
CA GLN A 322 -1.53 -63.85 -2.02
C GLN A 322 -0.79 -64.78 -1.04
N ALA A 323 -0.68 -64.39 0.23
CA ALA A 323 -0.06 -65.19 1.27
C ALA A 323 -0.90 -66.40 1.69
N ASP A 324 -2.23 -66.25 1.76
CA ASP A 324 -3.17 -67.30 2.14
C ASP A 324 -4.55 -67.07 1.49
N GLN A 325 -4.94 -67.97 0.59
CA GLN A 325 -6.21 -67.92 -0.16
C GLN A 325 -7.44 -68.37 0.68
N SER A 326 -7.42 -68.13 1.99
CA SER A 326 -8.54 -68.47 2.86
C SER A 326 -9.81 -67.69 2.49
N PRO A 327 -11.02 -68.26 2.72
CA PRO A 327 -12.28 -67.56 2.47
C PRO A 327 -12.42 -66.24 3.24
N GLU A 328 -11.73 -66.11 4.38
CA GLU A 328 -11.71 -64.89 5.19
C GLU A 328 -10.95 -63.76 4.47
N HIS A 329 -9.75 -64.02 3.95
CA HIS A 329 -8.97 -63.03 3.21
C HIS A 329 -9.65 -62.64 1.90
N GLN A 330 -10.22 -63.60 1.16
CA GLN A 330 -11.01 -63.31 -0.04
C GLN A 330 -12.22 -62.42 0.26
N LYS A 331 -12.91 -62.67 1.37
CA LYS A 331 -14.03 -61.82 1.82
C LYS A 331 -13.56 -60.43 2.22
N ALA A 332 -12.41 -60.30 2.87
CA ALA A 332 -11.81 -59.01 3.23
C ALA A 332 -11.44 -58.19 1.97
N LEU A 333 -10.83 -58.84 0.98
CA LEU A 333 -10.52 -58.22 -0.32
C LEU A 333 -11.79 -57.77 -1.04
N ALA A 334 -12.83 -58.63 -1.12
CA ALA A 334 -14.12 -58.27 -1.71
C ALA A 334 -14.80 -57.08 -0.98
N ALA A 335 -14.71 -57.02 0.35
CA ALA A 335 -15.20 -55.89 1.12
C ALA A 335 -14.41 -54.59 0.81
N MET A 336 -13.10 -54.69 0.60
CA MET A 336 -12.27 -53.57 0.17
C MET A 336 -12.62 -53.10 -1.25
N HIS A 337 -12.82 -54.01 -2.21
CA HIS A 337 -13.34 -53.67 -3.54
C HIS A 337 -14.64 -52.87 -3.46
N HIS A 338 -15.61 -53.38 -2.70
CA HIS A 338 -16.91 -52.74 -2.56
C HIS A 338 -16.79 -51.34 -1.93
N LYS A 339 -16.03 -51.22 -0.84
CA LYS A 339 -15.80 -49.94 -0.16
C LYS A 339 -15.14 -48.91 -1.07
N THR A 340 -14.15 -49.35 -1.84
CA THR A 340 -13.37 -48.49 -2.73
C THR A 340 -14.20 -48.05 -3.95
N ALA A 341 -15.00 -48.96 -4.50
CA ALA A 341 -15.96 -48.65 -5.56
C ALA A 341 -17.00 -47.59 -5.12
N LEU A 342 -17.49 -47.67 -3.88
CA LEU A 342 -18.37 -46.65 -3.30
C LEU A 342 -17.67 -45.28 -3.14
N GLY A 343 -16.36 -45.28 -2.86
CA GLY A 343 -15.55 -44.06 -2.74
C GLY A 343 -15.15 -43.43 -4.08
N ALA A 344 -15.15 -44.20 -5.18
CA ALA A 344 -14.65 -43.77 -6.48
C ALA A 344 -15.32 -42.49 -7.01
N ALA A 345 -16.63 -42.33 -6.80
CA ALA A 345 -17.34 -41.11 -7.21
C ALA A 345 -16.85 -39.84 -6.50
N GLN A 346 -16.46 -39.96 -5.23
CA GLN A 346 -15.93 -38.86 -4.43
C GLN A 346 -14.53 -38.46 -4.90
N TRP A 347 -13.67 -39.45 -5.18
CA TRP A 347 -12.35 -39.22 -5.77
C TRP A 347 -12.41 -38.58 -7.16
N LYS A 348 -13.34 -39.03 -8.02
CA LYS A 348 -13.59 -38.39 -9.32
C LYS A 348 -13.95 -36.91 -9.17
N LYS A 349 -14.79 -36.57 -8.20
CA LYS A 349 -15.13 -35.16 -7.89
C LYS A 349 -13.90 -34.35 -7.47
N ILE A 350 -13.03 -34.93 -6.62
CA ILE A 350 -11.77 -34.28 -6.21
C ILE A 350 -10.86 -34.03 -7.42
N VAL A 351 -10.71 -35.02 -8.32
CA VAL A 351 -9.94 -34.87 -9.56
C VAL A 351 -10.43 -33.69 -10.39
N THR A 352 -11.75 -33.60 -10.62
CA THR A 352 -12.35 -32.48 -11.34
C THR A 352 -12.06 -31.14 -10.66
N LEU A 353 -12.10 -31.06 -9.33
CA LEU A 353 -11.81 -29.82 -8.63
C LEU A 353 -10.33 -29.42 -8.70
N LEU A 354 -9.42 -30.38 -8.52
CA LEU A 354 -7.97 -30.16 -8.62
C LEU A 354 -7.57 -29.72 -10.04
N GLY A 355 -8.04 -30.46 -11.05
CA GLY A 355 -7.68 -30.21 -12.45
C GLY A 355 -8.47 -29.06 -13.09
N ASP A 356 -9.80 -29.11 -13.02
CA ASP A 356 -10.65 -28.19 -13.79
C ASP A 356 -10.99 -26.89 -13.06
N VAL A 357 -11.07 -26.90 -11.72
CA VAL A 357 -11.48 -25.72 -10.95
C VAL A 357 -10.31 -24.97 -10.33
N TYR A 358 -9.29 -25.67 -9.88
CA TYR A 358 -8.08 -25.04 -9.35
C TYR A 358 -7.06 -24.81 -10.45
N ALA A 359 -6.48 -25.87 -11.03
CA ALA A 359 -5.36 -25.74 -11.97
C ALA A 359 -5.71 -25.00 -13.29
N LYS A 360 -6.93 -25.11 -13.80
CA LYS A 360 -7.33 -24.40 -15.04
C LYS A 360 -7.79 -22.96 -14.80
N LYS A 361 -8.38 -22.63 -13.65
CA LYS A 361 -8.95 -21.29 -13.40
C LYS A 361 -7.89 -20.24 -13.08
N GLN A 362 -6.71 -20.67 -12.67
CA GLN A 362 -5.61 -19.79 -12.33
C GLN A 362 -4.73 -19.44 -13.54
N LYS A 363 -4.93 -20.11 -14.69
CA LYS A 363 -4.44 -19.67 -16.01
C LYS A 363 -5.36 -18.60 -16.58
#